data_AF-A0A0Q8SFD8-F1
#
_entry.id   AF-A0A0Q8SFD8-F1
#
_cell.length_a   1.000
_cell.length_b   1.000
_cell.length_c   1.000
_cell.angle_alpha   90.00
_cell.angle_beta   90.00
_cell.angle_gamma   90.00
#
_symmetry.space_group_name_H-M   'P 1'
#
loop_
_entity.id
_entity.type
_entity.pdbx_description
1 polymer ?
#
loop_
_entity_poly.entity_id
_entity_poly.type
_entity_poly.pdbx_seq_one_letter_code
_entity_poly.pdbx_strand_id
1 'polypeptide(L)'
;MIGTDGSVWVWGKTTHLATGAPDKSTTPVRVTLANGAPFDAGRVGEAPGTFAGGQDGPLSNVTVDVGALISPLHRGKTGRVYVAALAGSTALFLGPNGWAPYTGGVFPADGRGPLPRTVPVNIASGLNFSGLEGVQLVVGYGVGDDATAAAEMVRAGRYKVVHTLN
;
A
#
# COMPACT_ATOMS: atom_id res chain seq x y z
N MET A 1 -15.08 22.59 -5.40
CA MET A 1 -13.79 21.93 -5.13
C MET A 1 -14.05 20.64 -4.38
N ILE A 2 -13.32 19.57 -4.69
CA ILE A 2 -13.40 18.29 -3.97
C ILE A 2 -12.06 18.10 -3.27
N GLY A 3 -12.10 17.91 -1.96
CA GLY A 3 -10.95 17.57 -1.13
C GLY A 3 -10.51 16.13 -1.37
N THR A 4 -9.23 15.84 -1.11
CA THR A 4 -8.67 14.49 -1.24
C THR A 4 -9.29 13.49 -0.26
N ASP A 5 -9.99 13.99 0.77
CA ASP A 5 -10.76 13.25 1.75
C ASP A 5 -12.22 13.00 1.33
N GLY A 6 -12.63 13.41 0.11
CA GLY A 6 -14.02 13.29 -0.37
C GLY A 6 -14.92 14.47 -0.01
N SER A 7 -14.43 15.43 0.79
CA SER A 7 -15.20 16.60 1.20
C SER A 7 -15.45 17.55 0.03
N VAL A 8 -16.68 18.06 -0.11
CA VAL A 8 -17.02 19.02 -1.17
C VAL A 8 -17.14 20.42 -0.59
N TRP A 9 -16.48 21.37 -1.25
CA TRP A 9 -16.45 22.78 -0.87
C TRP A 9 -16.88 23.68 -2.03
N VAL A 10 -17.71 24.67 -1.74
CA VAL A 10 -18.25 25.62 -2.71
C VAL A 10 -18.09 27.05 -2.22
N TRP A 11 -17.92 28.00 -3.12
CA TRP A 11 -17.93 29.44 -2.86
C TRP A 11 -18.56 30.12 -4.07
N GLY A 12 -18.87 31.41 -3.96
CA GLY A 12 -19.73 32.11 -4.89
C GLY A 12 -21.18 31.93 -4.49
N LYS A 13 -22.08 31.63 -5.43
CA LYS A 13 -23.50 31.42 -5.14
C LYS A 13 -23.69 30.07 -4.44
N THR A 14 -24.18 30.09 -3.20
CA THR A 14 -24.26 28.93 -2.31
C THR A 14 -25.70 28.51 -1.99
N THR A 15 -26.68 29.20 -2.56
CA THR A 15 -28.11 28.87 -2.45
C THR A 15 -28.33 27.39 -2.82
N HIS A 16 -28.90 26.61 -1.90
CA HIS A 16 -29.21 25.18 -2.01
C HIS A 16 -28.04 24.17 -1.88
N LEU A 17 -26.81 24.62 -1.62
CA LEU A 17 -25.64 23.71 -1.56
C LEU A 17 -25.04 23.55 -0.16
N ALA A 18 -25.41 24.41 0.78
CA ALA A 18 -25.00 24.31 2.18
C ALA A 18 -26.12 24.84 3.08
N THR A 19 -26.63 23.98 3.96
CA THR A 19 -27.73 24.31 4.87
C THR A 19 -27.30 25.42 5.83
N GLY A 20 -28.02 26.55 5.85
CA GLY A 20 -27.72 27.70 6.72
C GLY A 20 -26.62 28.64 6.20
N ALA A 21 -26.09 28.43 4.99
CA ALA A 21 -25.14 29.35 4.38
C ALA A 21 -25.84 30.57 3.75
N PRO A 22 -25.20 31.75 3.71
CA PRO A 22 -25.72 32.90 2.97
C PRO A 22 -25.86 32.57 1.47
N ASP A 23 -26.68 33.33 0.73
CA ASP A 23 -26.90 33.11 -0.71
C ASP A 23 -25.64 33.21 -1.55
N LYS A 24 -24.63 33.91 -1.02
CA LYS A 24 -23.30 34.04 -1.59
C LYS A 24 -22.25 33.95 -0.50
N SER A 25 -21.19 33.19 -0.76
CA SER A 25 -20.00 33.13 0.10
C SER A 25 -18.75 33.51 -0.68
N THR A 26 -17.87 34.33 -0.09
CA THR A 26 -16.53 34.61 -0.63
C THR A 26 -15.47 33.66 -0.07
N THR A 27 -15.82 32.86 0.93
CA THR A 27 -14.96 31.82 1.51
C THR A 27 -15.52 30.43 1.21
N PRO A 28 -14.69 29.38 1.11
CA PRO A 28 -15.17 28.02 0.90
C PRO A 28 -16.11 27.56 2.02
N VAL A 29 -17.30 27.12 1.64
CA VAL A 29 -18.31 26.52 2.53
C VAL A 29 -18.43 25.04 2.21
N ARG A 30 -18.48 24.20 3.24
CA ARG A 30 -18.63 22.75 3.07
C ARG A 30 -20.06 22.41 2.66
N VAL A 31 -20.21 21.56 1.65
CA VAL A 31 -21.51 21.08 1.18
C VAL A 31 -22.04 20.04 2.18
N THR A 32 -23.31 20.19 2.55
CA THR A 32 -24.03 19.29 3.45
C THR A 32 -25.32 18.79 2.78
N LEU A 33 -25.72 17.58 3.14
CA LEU A 33 -27.00 16.98 2.79
C LEU A 33 -28.14 17.69 3.54
N ALA A 34 -29.38 17.45 3.09
CA ALA A 34 -30.58 18.04 3.71
C ALA A 34 -30.74 17.68 5.20
N ASN A 35 -30.17 16.56 5.65
CA ASN A 35 -30.15 16.15 7.06
C ASN A 35 -29.00 16.78 7.88
N GLY A 36 -28.25 17.72 7.30
CA GLY A 36 -27.11 18.39 7.92
C GLY A 36 -25.81 17.58 7.92
N ALA A 37 -25.81 16.33 7.45
CA ALA A 37 -24.59 15.54 7.32
C ALA A 37 -23.69 16.11 6.20
N PRO A 38 -22.35 16.05 6.31
CA PRO A 38 -21.47 16.42 5.21
C PRO A 38 -21.76 15.61 3.95
N PHE A 39 -21.82 16.27 2.80
CA PHE A 39 -21.85 15.57 1.53
C PHE A 39 -20.46 15.00 1.25
N ASP A 40 -20.39 13.69 1.06
CA ASP A 40 -19.20 12.96 0.65
C ASP A 40 -19.40 12.55 -0.82
N ALA A 41 -18.56 13.06 -1.72
CA ALA A 41 -18.60 12.72 -3.14
C ALA A 41 -18.07 11.29 -3.43
N GLY A 42 -17.80 10.52 -2.37
CA GLY A 42 -17.05 9.28 -2.40
C GLY A 42 -15.57 9.59 -2.30
N ARG A 43 -14.93 9.14 -1.22
CA ARG A 43 -13.48 8.95 -1.22
C ARG A 43 -13.09 8.05 -2.38
N VAL A 44 -12.59 8.63 -3.46
CA VAL A 44 -11.89 7.90 -4.54
C VAL A 44 -10.59 7.24 -4.03
N GLY A 45 -10.28 7.38 -2.73
CA GLY A 45 -8.99 7.07 -2.14
C GLY A 45 -8.88 5.81 -1.29
N GLU A 46 -9.95 5.31 -0.68
CA GLU A 46 -9.80 4.31 0.39
C GLU A 46 -9.75 2.85 -0.05
N ALA A 47 -9.53 2.59 -1.34
CA ALA A 47 -9.22 1.23 -1.76
C ALA A 47 -7.89 0.80 -1.07
N PRO A 48 -7.93 -0.20 -0.17
CA PRO A 48 -6.72 -0.72 0.44
C PRO A 48 -5.82 -1.29 -0.66
N GLY A 49 -4.51 -1.22 -0.44
CA GLY A 49 -3.59 -1.92 -1.34
C GLY A 49 -3.96 -3.40 -1.41
N THR A 50 -3.90 -3.99 -2.59
CA THR A 50 -4.15 -5.43 -2.78
C THR A 50 -2.82 -6.13 -2.89
N PHE A 51 -2.66 -7.28 -2.24
CA PHE A 51 -1.43 -8.06 -2.26
C PHE A 51 -1.74 -9.43 -2.85
N ALA A 52 -0.89 -9.89 -3.75
CA ALA A 52 -1.05 -11.16 -4.43
C ALA A 52 0.30 -11.87 -4.55
N GLY A 53 0.25 -13.19 -4.56
CA GLY A 53 1.39 -14.06 -4.78
C GLY A 53 0.93 -15.29 -5.53
N GLY A 54 1.80 -15.84 -6.35
CA GLY A 54 1.56 -17.03 -7.12
C GLY A 54 2.82 -17.85 -7.26
N GLN A 55 2.63 -19.16 -7.34
CA GLN A 55 3.65 -20.13 -7.62
C GLN A 55 3.22 -20.95 -8.83
N ASP A 56 4.15 -21.16 -9.75
CA ASP A 56 3.96 -22.03 -10.90
C ASP A 56 5.08 -23.08 -10.96
N GLY A 57 4.69 -24.33 -11.22
CA GLY A 57 5.57 -25.49 -11.22
C GLY A 57 5.91 -26.08 -9.84
N PRO A 58 6.57 -27.26 -9.83
CA PRO A 58 7.01 -27.93 -8.61
C PRO A 58 8.20 -27.20 -7.98
N LEU A 59 8.38 -27.30 -6.65
CA LEU A 59 9.51 -26.68 -5.93
C LEU A 59 10.90 -27.03 -6.50
N SER A 60 11.05 -28.13 -7.23
CA SER A 60 12.30 -28.49 -7.91
C SER A 60 12.66 -27.58 -9.09
N ASN A 61 11.68 -26.86 -9.65
CA ASN A 61 11.82 -25.93 -10.78
C ASN A 61 10.63 -24.95 -10.76
N VAL A 62 10.69 -23.98 -9.85
CA VAL A 62 9.55 -23.13 -9.51
C VAL A 62 9.73 -21.70 -9.99
N THR A 63 8.64 -21.10 -10.45
CA THR A 63 8.53 -19.66 -10.68
C THR A 63 7.61 -19.07 -9.63
N VAL A 64 8.09 -18.04 -8.94
CA VAL A 64 7.33 -17.38 -7.87
C VAL A 64 7.26 -15.89 -8.16
N ASP A 65 6.04 -15.40 -8.29
CA ASP A 65 5.75 -13.99 -8.50
C ASP A 65 4.92 -13.47 -7.34
N VAL A 66 5.34 -12.33 -6.79
CA VAL A 66 4.56 -11.62 -5.78
C VAL A 66 4.41 -10.16 -6.17
N GLY A 67 3.39 -9.53 -5.65
CA GLY A 67 3.20 -8.13 -5.91
C GLY A 67 2.13 -7.46 -5.08
N ALA A 68 2.13 -6.14 -5.20
CA ALA A 68 1.14 -5.30 -4.56
C ALA A 68 0.59 -4.25 -5.54
N LEU A 69 -0.73 -4.09 -5.53
CA LEU A 69 -1.41 -2.93 -6.07
C LEU A 69 -1.45 -1.86 -4.98
N ILE A 70 -0.78 -0.74 -5.20
CA ILE A 70 -0.71 0.33 -4.22
C ILE A 70 -2.03 1.11 -4.20
N SER A 71 -2.49 1.45 -3.00
CA SER A 71 -3.67 2.30 -2.81
C SER A 71 -3.56 3.61 -3.60
N PRO A 72 -4.63 4.07 -4.29
CA PRO A 72 -4.64 5.32 -5.03
C PRO A 72 -4.14 6.53 -4.22
N LEU A 73 -4.37 6.56 -2.90
CA LEU A 73 -3.94 7.66 -2.01
C LEU A 73 -2.43 7.76 -1.78
N HIS A 74 -1.69 6.70 -2.10
CA HIS A 74 -0.26 6.60 -1.82
C HIS A 74 0.58 6.63 -3.09
N ARG A 75 -0.03 6.42 -4.26
CA ARG A 75 0.67 6.47 -5.55
C ARG A 75 1.33 7.83 -5.74
N GLY A 76 2.58 7.81 -6.21
CA GLY A 76 3.38 9.02 -6.42
C GLY A 76 3.93 9.68 -5.15
N LYS A 77 3.52 9.24 -3.95
CA LYS A 77 4.17 9.67 -2.70
C LYS A 77 5.47 8.91 -2.52
N THR A 78 6.45 9.55 -1.89
CA THR A 78 7.66 8.86 -1.45
C THR A 78 7.29 7.72 -0.50
N GLY A 79 7.77 6.52 -0.82
CA GLY A 79 7.53 5.35 -0.01
C GLY A 79 8.63 4.31 -0.17
N ARG A 80 8.42 3.18 0.49
CA ARG A 80 9.30 2.01 0.47
C ARG A 80 8.46 0.76 0.28
N VAL A 81 8.99 -0.16 -0.51
CA VAL A 81 8.42 -1.49 -0.70
C VAL A 81 9.30 -2.50 0.01
N TYR A 82 8.66 -3.42 0.71
CA TYR A 82 9.32 -4.45 1.48
C TYR A 82 8.82 -5.81 1.02
N VAL A 83 9.78 -6.72 0.84
CA VAL A 83 9.52 -8.11 0.48
C VAL A 83 10.31 -8.94 1.47
N ALA A 84 9.62 -9.86 2.14
CA ALA A 84 10.22 -10.70 3.16
C ALA A 84 9.83 -12.17 2.94
N ALA A 85 10.71 -13.07 3.34
CA ALA A 85 10.51 -14.50 3.40
C ALA A 85 10.68 -14.95 4.84
N LEU A 86 9.64 -15.58 5.39
CA LEU A 86 9.64 -16.10 6.76
C LEU A 86 9.90 -17.61 6.69
N ALA A 87 11.08 -18.01 7.14
CA ALA A 87 11.53 -19.40 7.25
C ALA A 87 11.61 -19.78 8.74
N GLY A 88 10.49 -20.24 9.29
CA GLY A 88 10.38 -20.51 10.73
C GLY A 88 10.57 -19.24 11.55
N SER A 89 11.62 -19.21 12.40
CA SER A 89 11.99 -18.02 13.21
C SER A 89 12.86 -17.01 12.46
N THR A 90 13.34 -17.34 11.26
CA THR A 90 14.24 -16.47 10.49
C THR A 90 13.45 -15.66 9.48
N ALA A 91 13.53 -14.34 9.58
CA ALA A 91 13.02 -13.44 8.55
C ALA A 91 14.17 -13.03 7.62
N LEU A 92 13.99 -13.23 6.32
CA LEU A 92 14.87 -12.69 5.28
C LEU A 92 14.15 -11.56 4.56
N PHE A 93 14.86 -10.50 4.22
CA PHE A 93 14.34 -9.41 3.41
C PHE A 93 15.07 -9.35 2.08
N LEU A 94 14.33 -9.05 1.02
CA LEU A 94 14.89 -8.73 -0.28
C LEU A 94 15.33 -7.28 -0.28
N GLY A 95 16.63 -7.05 -0.43
CA GLY A 95 17.21 -5.73 -0.61
C GLY A 95 17.87 -5.59 -1.99
N PRO A 96 18.55 -4.46 -2.24
CA PRO A 96 19.21 -4.20 -3.52
C PRO A 96 20.32 -5.20 -3.87
N ASN A 97 20.86 -5.91 -2.87
CA ASN A 97 21.91 -6.91 -3.04
C ASN A 97 21.37 -8.35 -2.98
N GLY A 98 20.04 -8.54 -3.02
CA GLY A 98 19.39 -9.83 -2.88
C GLY A 98 18.88 -10.10 -1.45
N TRP A 99 18.63 -11.39 -1.17
CA TRP A 99 18.08 -11.85 0.09
C TRP A 99 19.10 -11.78 1.22
N ALA A 100 18.74 -11.14 2.32
CA ALA A 100 19.57 -11.06 3.52
C ALA A 100 18.76 -11.38 4.79
N PRO A 101 19.33 -12.09 5.78
CA PRO A 101 18.69 -12.28 7.07
C PRO A 101 18.50 -10.93 7.77
N TYR A 102 17.34 -10.73 8.39
CA TYR A 102 17.10 -9.55 9.21
C TYR A 102 17.73 -9.72 10.58
N THR A 103 18.73 -8.90 10.88
CA THR A 103 19.48 -8.90 12.14
C THR A 103 19.10 -7.75 13.07
N GLY A 104 18.00 -7.03 12.76
CA GLY A 104 17.56 -5.84 13.48
C GLY A 104 17.83 -4.53 12.71
N GLY A 105 17.26 -3.43 13.20
CA GLY A 105 17.38 -2.11 12.57
C GLY A 105 16.30 -1.81 11.54
N VAL A 106 16.59 -0.94 10.57
CA VAL A 106 15.63 -0.55 9.53
C VAL A 106 15.42 -1.71 8.55
N PHE A 107 14.17 -1.99 8.18
CA PHE A 107 13.86 -3.02 7.20
C PHE A 107 14.53 -2.71 5.85
N PRO A 108 15.25 -3.67 5.25
CA PRO A 108 15.74 -3.53 3.89
C PRO A 108 14.56 -3.34 2.93
N ALA A 109 14.58 -2.23 2.19
CA ALA A 109 13.60 -1.95 1.15
C ALA A 109 14.11 -2.45 -0.19
N ASP A 110 13.27 -3.21 -0.89
CA ASP A 110 13.46 -3.66 -2.26
C ASP A 110 13.29 -2.49 -3.23
N GLY A 111 12.20 -1.73 -3.07
CA GLY A 111 11.88 -0.55 -3.85
C GLY A 111 11.94 0.75 -3.03
N ARG A 112 12.48 1.81 -3.62
CA ARG A 112 12.52 3.16 -3.04
C ARG A 112 12.04 4.22 -4.03
N GLY A 113 11.38 5.25 -3.51
CA GLY A 113 10.99 6.42 -4.29
C GLY A 113 9.47 6.59 -4.39
N PRO A 114 8.98 7.30 -5.42
CA PRO A 114 7.54 7.46 -5.66
C PRO A 114 6.86 6.10 -5.83
N LEU A 115 5.87 5.79 -5.00
CA LEU A 115 5.20 4.49 -5.04
C LEU A 115 4.49 4.28 -6.40
N PRO A 116 4.81 3.20 -7.12
CA PRO A 116 4.19 2.91 -8.42
C PRO A 116 2.74 2.42 -8.24
N ARG A 117 2.00 2.30 -9.34
CA ARG A 117 0.65 1.70 -9.31
C ARG A 117 0.68 0.22 -8.92
N THR A 118 1.67 -0.49 -9.45
CA THR A 118 1.92 -1.92 -9.28
C THR A 118 3.36 -2.12 -8.87
N VAL A 119 3.59 -2.95 -7.88
CA VAL A 119 4.91 -3.46 -7.53
C VAL A 119 4.97 -4.91 -8.00
N PRO A 120 5.51 -5.19 -9.20
CA PRO A 120 5.87 -6.55 -9.58
C PRO A 120 7.19 -6.90 -8.88
N VAL A 121 7.19 -8.00 -8.13
CA VAL A 121 8.41 -8.57 -7.55
C VAL A 121 8.50 -10.00 -8.05
N ASN A 122 9.35 -10.22 -9.05
CA ASN A 122 9.75 -11.57 -9.42
C ASN A 122 10.70 -12.07 -8.33
N ILE A 123 10.27 -13.08 -7.57
CA ILE A 123 11.05 -13.61 -6.45
C ILE A 123 12.11 -14.57 -6.96
N ALA A 124 11.74 -15.39 -7.95
CA ALA A 124 12.63 -16.26 -8.69
C ALA A 124 11.92 -16.87 -9.90
N SER A 125 12.70 -17.25 -10.90
CA SER A 125 12.27 -18.14 -11.98
C SER A 125 13.29 -19.27 -12.15
N GLY A 126 12.78 -20.50 -12.24
CA GLY A 126 13.60 -21.67 -12.55
C GLY A 126 14.57 -22.12 -11.45
N LEU A 127 14.31 -21.77 -10.18
CA LEU A 127 15.16 -22.17 -9.05
C LEU A 127 14.59 -23.39 -8.33
N ASN A 128 15.48 -24.16 -7.68
CA ASN A 128 15.10 -25.27 -6.82
C ASN A 128 14.90 -24.77 -5.38
N PHE A 129 13.65 -24.75 -4.93
CA PHE A 129 13.19 -24.38 -3.60
C PHE A 129 12.67 -25.56 -2.78
N SER A 130 13.03 -26.80 -3.14
CA SER A 130 12.64 -27.99 -2.37
C SER A 130 13.06 -27.94 -0.90
N GLY A 131 14.14 -27.22 -0.56
CA GLY A 131 14.56 -26.98 0.83
C GLY A 131 13.84 -25.83 1.55
N LEU A 132 12.90 -25.16 0.88
CA LEU A 132 12.18 -23.98 1.37
C LEU A 132 10.67 -24.21 1.49
N GLU A 133 10.23 -25.47 1.49
CA GLU A 133 8.83 -25.82 1.76
C GLU A 133 8.38 -25.21 3.09
N GLY A 134 7.20 -24.59 3.09
CA GLY A 134 6.64 -23.90 4.26
C GLY A 134 7.13 -22.46 4.46
N VAL A 135 8.04 -21.95 3.63
CA VAL A 135 8.45 -20.53 3.69
C VAL A 135 7.28 -19.64 3.26
N GLN A 136 6.97 -18.65 4.09
CA GLN A 136 5.91 -17.68 3.82
C GLN A 136 6.48 -16.42 3.20
N LEU A 137 5.93 -16.02 2.05
CA LEU A 137 6.30 -14.79 1.37
C LEU A 137 5.37 -13.66 1.81
N VAL A 138 5.96 -12.53 2.18
CA VAL A 138 5.26 -11.34 2.69
C VAL A 138 5.64 -10.16 1.84
N VAL A 139 4.64 -9.40 1.41
CA VAL A 139 4.84 -8.12 0.72
C VAL A 139 4.18 -7.01 1.53
N GLY A 140 4.87 -5.88 1.65
CA GLY A 140 4.37 -4.71 2.35
C GLY A 140 4.86 -3.42 1.72
N TYR A 141 4.19 -2.32 2.03
CA TYR A 141 4.66 -0.99 1.64
C TYR A 141 4.35 0.06 2.70
N GLY A 142 5.28 1.00 2.85
CA GLY A 142 5.19 2.15 3.75
C GLY A 142 5.22 3.46 2.99
N VAL A 143 4.56 4.48 3.54
CA VAL A 143 4.65 5.86 3.03
C VAL A 143 5.64 6.64 3.90
N GLY A 144 6.54 7.37 3.26
CA GLY A 144 7.65 8.08 3.92
C GLY A 144 9.02 7.52 3.53
N ASP A 145 10.02 7.86 4.33
CA ASP A 145 11.41 7.45 4.13
C ASP A 145 11.84 6.39 5.13
N ASP A 146 12.56 5.38 4.63
CA ASP A 146 13.28 4.33 5.38
C ASP A 146 12.61 3.95 6.71
N ALA A 147 13.06 4.50 7.84
CA ALA A 147 12.53 4.19 9.18
C ALA A 147 11.06 4.63 9.37
N THR A 148 10.68 5.80 8.84
CA THR A 148 9.31 6.30 8.92
C THR A 148 8.35 5.46 8.08
N ALA A 149 8.78 5.02 6.89
CA ALA A 149 7.99 4.12 6.05
C ALA A 149 7.79 2.75 6.72
N ALA A 150 8.83 2.19 7.32
CA ALA A 150 8.74 0.91 8.03
C ALA A 150 7.79 0.99 9.22
N ALA A 151 7.94 2.02 10.08
CA ALA A 151 7.06 2.23 11.23
C ALA A 151 5.61 2.45 10.80
N GLU A 152 5.40 3.22 9.73
CA GLU A 152 4.09 3.53 9.22
C GLU A 152 3.41 2.32 8.57
N MET A 153 4.13 1.48 7.83
CA MET A 153 3.66 0.20 7.30
C MET A 153 3.15 -0.71 8.43
N VAL A 154 3.94 -0.87 9.50
CA VAL A 154 3.58 -1.72 10.64
C VAL A 154 2.37 -1.17 11.37
N ARG A 155 2.37 0.14 11.68
CA ARG A 155 1.26 0.82 12.37
C ARG A 155 -0.05 0.74 11.58
N ALA A 156 0.03 0.85 10.25
CA ALA A 156 -1.14 0.80 9.38
C ALA A 156 -1.51 -0.62 8.91
N GLY A 157 -0.77 -1.65 9.35
CA GLY A 157 -1.03 -3.05 8.95
C GLY A 157 -0.91 -3.31 7.45
N ARG A 158 -0.04 -2.59 6.73
CA ARG A 158 0.05 -2.63 5.26
C ARG A 158 1.09 -3.62 4.75
N TYR A 159 0.95 -4.84 5.22
CA TYR A 159 1.74 -5.98 4.80
C TYR A 159 0.84 -7.23 4.85
N LYS A 160 1.11 -8.21 3.98
CA LYS A 160 0.33 -9.44 3.95
C LYS A 160 1.18 -10.61 3.50
N VAL A 161 0.95 -11.77 4.11
CA VAL A 161 1.43 -13.05 3.58
C VAL A 161 0.70 -13.29 2.26
N VAL A 162 1.44 -13.28 1.18
CA VAL A 162 0.91 -13.39 -0.19
C VAL A 162 0.93 -14.82 -0.71
N HIS A 163 1.88 -15.64 -0.24
CA HIS A 163 2.01 -17.04 -0.66
C HIS A 163 2.78 -17.85 0.39
N THR A 164 2.55 -19.15 0.43
CA THR A 164 3.36 -20.12 1.20
C THR A 164 3.90 -21.15 0.22
N LEU A 165 5.21 -21.32 0.16
CA LEU A 165 5.85 -22.27 -0.75
C LEU A 165 5.44 -23.70 -0.38
N ASN A 166 4.91 -24.43 -1.35
CA ASN A 166 4.43 -25.81 -1.22
C ASN A 166 4.59 -26.62 -2.52
#